data_AF-A0A970K1U5-F1
#
_entry.id   AF-A0A970K1U5-F1
#
_cell.length_a   1.000
_cell.length_b   1.000
_cell.length_c   1.000
_cell.angle_alpha   90.00
_cell.angle_beta   90.00
_cell.angle_gamma   90.00
#
_symmetry.space_group_name_H-M   'P 1'
#
loop_
_entity.id
_entity.type
_entity.pdbx_description
1 polymer ?
#
loop_
_entity_poly.entity_id
_entity_poly.type
_entity_poly.pdbx_seq_one_letter_code
_entity_poly.pdbx_strand_id
1 'polypeptide(L)'
;MSKKLIIIGGGIAGLTAGIYAQLNGFSSRLYEQHTVPGGLCTGWDRQGFHIDGCIHWLTGSREDTPLGKVWREIHALDPDIPLYQPESFAVVEHEGVTVSLYSDLTRMRRHLIEISPEDRVEINHFCDAIAAMAEPRIPLRAPDLMNPFE
;
A
#
# COMPACT_ATOMS: atom_id res chain seq x y z
N MET A 1 -18.75 4.06 -32.97
CA MET A 1 -18.87 2.85 -32.15
C MET A 1 -17.85 2.94 -31.02
N SER A 2 -18.21 2.58 -29.78
CA SER A 2 -17.25 2.50 -28.68
C SER A 2 -16.21 1.42 -28.97
N LYS A 3 -14.92 1.73 -28.73
CA LYS A 3 -13.83 0.76 -28.90
C LYS A 3 -13.97 -0.32 -27.82
N LYS A 4 -13.79 -1.58 -28.20
CA LYS A 4 -13.84 -2.72 -27.26
C LYS A 4 -12.49 -2.95 -26.62
N LEU A 5 -12.47 -3.21 -25.32
CA LEU A 5 -11.27 -3.58 -24.56
C LEU A 5 -11.53 -4.91 -23.85
N ILE A 6 -10.66 -5.89 -24.05
CA ILE A 6 -10.68 -7.15 -23.29
C ILE A 6 -9.59 -7.06 -22.24
N ILE A 7 -9.95 -7.36 -20.99
CA ILE A 7 -9.05 -7.40 -19.83
C ILE A 7 -9.03 -8.83 -19.33
N ILE A 8 -7.83 -9.38 -19.12
CA ILE A 8 -7.64 -10.75 -18.63
C ILE A 8 -6.99 -10.64 -17.24
N GLY A 9 -7.70 -11.12 -16.23
CA GLY A 9 -7.35 -10.98 -14.82
C GLY A 9 -8.22 -9.94 -14.11
N GLY A 10 -8.88 -10.38 -13.04
CA GLY A 10 -9.71 -9.61 -12.11
C GLY A 10 -8.97 -9.19 -10.85
N GLY A 11 -7.65 -9.10 -10.88
CA GLY A 11 -6.87 -8.47 -9.82
C GLY A 11 -7.02 -6.94 -9.81
N ILE A 12 -6.46 -6.29 -8.80
CA ILE A 12 -6.63 -4.83 -8.60
C ILE A 12 -6.25 -4.01 -9.84
N ALA A 13 -5.16 -4.35 -10.53
CA ALA A 13 -4.76 -3.67 -11.76
C ALA A 13 -5.78 -3.84 -12.90
N GLY A 14 -6.35 -5.03 -13.05
CA GLY A 14 -7.35 -5.33 -14.08
C GLY A 14 -8.69 -4.65 -13.80
N LEU A 15 -9.12 -4.63 -12.54
CA LEU A 15 -10.31 -3.90 -12.08
C LEU A 15 -10.14 -2.38 -12.31
N THR A 16 -9.00 -1.83 -11.89
CA THR A 16 -8.64 -0.42 -12.13
C THR A 16 -8.65 -0.08 -13.63
N ALA A 17 -8.02 -0.90 -14.47
CA ALA A 17 -8.05 -0.71 -15.92
C ALA A 17 -9.48 -0.75 -16.49
N GLY A 18 -10.33 -1.62 -15.96
CA GLY A 18 -11.74 -1.74 -16.35
C GLY A 18 -12.54 -0.48 -16.04
N ILE A 19 -12.37 0.07 -14.83
CA ILE A 19 -13.01 1.31 -14.37
C ILE A 19 -12.58 2.48 -15.27
N TYR A 20 -11.27 2.72 -15.39
CA TYR A 20 -10.77 3.83 -16.21
C TYR A 20 -11.13 3.67 -17.70
N ALA A 21 -11.15 2.44 -18.23
CA ALA A 21 -11.60 2.21 -19.61
C ALA A 21 -13.05 2.65 -19.82
N GLN A 22 -13.96 2.31 -18.90
CA GLN A 22 -15.36 2.74 -19.00
C GLN A 22 -15.54 4.25 -18.83
N LEU A 23 -14.83 4.86 -17.87
CA LEU A 23 -14.80 6.32 -17.70
C LEU A 23 -14.31 7.04 -18.96
N ASN A 24 -13.45 6.40 -19.76
CA ASN A 24 -12.93 6.92 -21.03
C ASN A 24 -13.72 6.45 -22.27
N GLY A 25 -14.94 5.91 -22.08
CA GLY A 25 -15.86 5.60 -23.18
C GLY A 25 -15.55 4.31 -23.95
N PHE A 26 -14.67 3.44 -23.43
CA PHE A 26 -14.46 2.09 -23.96
C PHE A 26 -15.53 1.12 -23.45
N SER A 27 -15.89 0.15 -24.29
CA SER A 27 -16.68 -1.01 -23.89
C SER A 27 -15.71 -2.08 -23.39
N SER A 28 -15.49 -2.13 -22.07
CA SER A 28 -14.57 -3.09 -21.45
C SER A 28 -15.27 -4.40 -21.07
N ARG A 29 -14.56 -5.52 -21.20
CA ARG A 29 -14.98 -6.86 -20.75
C ARG A 29 -13.82 -7.49 -20.01
N LEU A 30 -14.02 -7.81 -18.73
CA LEU A 30 -13.04 -8.48 -17.89
C LEU A 30 -13.32 -9.98 -17.83
N TYR A 31 -12.28 -10.79 -17.94
CA TYR A 31 -12.32 -12.23 -17.73
C TYR A 31 -11.41 -12.61 -16.57
N GLU A 32 -11.98 -13.23 -15.55
CA GLU A 32 -11.28 -13.79 -14.40
C GLU A 32 -11.42 -15.31 -14.45
N GLN A 33 -10.33 -16.03 -14.21
CA GLN A 33 -10.32 -17.49 -14.18
C GLN A 33 -10.92 -18.02 -12.87
N HIS A 34 -10.70 -17.30 -11.77
CA HIS A 34 -11.23 -17.61 -10.46
C HIS A 34 -12.73 -17.33 -10.36
N THR A 35 -13.40 -17.91 -9.35
CA THR A 35 -14.84 -17.71 -9.13
C THR A 35 -15.20 -16.34 -8.54
N VAL A 36 -14.19 -15.60 -8.06
CA VAL A 36 -14.32 -14.25 -7.50
C VAL A 36 -13.18 -13.37 -8.01
N PRO A 37 -13.41 -12.07 -8.23
CA PRO A 37 -12.35 -11.11 -8.51
C PRO A 37 -11.55 -10.78 -7.24
N GLY A 38 -10.41 -10.11 -7.41
CA GLY A 38 -9.52 -9.66 -6.33
C GLY A 38 -8.06 -10.01 -6.62
N GLY A 39 -7.81 -11.10 -7.35
CA GLY A 39 -6.44 -11.56 -7.62
C GLY A 39 -5.70 -11.82 -6.30
N LEU A 40 -4.52 -11.23 -6.13
CA LEU A 40 -3.77 -11.32 -4.87
C LEU A 40 -4.51 -10.64 -3.70
N CYS A 41 -5.41 -9.70 -3.94
CA CYS A 41 -6.22 -9.03 -2.91
C CYS A 41 -7.41 -9.87 -2.44
N THR A 42 -7.37 -11.20 -2.61
CA THR A 42 -8.46 -12.11 -2.25
C THR A 42 -8.11 -12.85 -0.96
N GLY A 43 -9.01 -12.79 0.03
CA GLY A 43 -8.98 -13.65 1.21
C GLY A 43 -9.98 -14.81 1.11
N TRP A 44 -9.83 -15.81 1.97
CA TRP A 44 -10.78 -16.94 2.09
C TRP A 44 -10.99 -17.35 3.53
N ASP A 45 -12.18 -17.86 3.84
CA ASP A 45 -12.50 -18.36 5.18
C ASP A 45 -12.23 -19.86 5.29
N ARG A 46 -11.52 -20.27 6.33
CA ARG A 46 -11.25 -21.68 6.63
C ARG A 46 -11.30 -21.91 8.13
N GLN A 47 -12.16 -22.84 8.57
CA GLN A 47 -12.27 -23.28 9.96
C GLN A 47 -12.50 -22.12 10.96
N GLY A 48 -13.30 -21.13 10.57
CA GLY A 48 -13.61 -19.96 11.41
C GLY A 48 -12.56 -18.85 11.39
N PHE A 49 -11.52 -18.98 10.56
CA PHE A 49 -10.49 -17.96 10.36
C PHE A 49 -10.61 -17.36 8.96
N HIS A 50 -10.49 -16.05 8.86
CA HIS A 50 -10.28 -15.35 7.60
C HIS A 50 -8.78 -15.33 7.28
N ILE A 51 -8.40 -15.80 6.10
CA ILE A 51 -7.02 -15.87 5.64
C ILE A 51 -6.87 -14.94 4.44
N ASP A 52 -6.08 -13.87 4.61
CA ASP A 52 -5.62 -13.00 3.52
C ASP A 52 -4.17 -13.35 3.19
N GLY A 53 -3.89 -13.59 1.91
CA GLY A 53 -2.57 -13.99 1.43
C GLY A 53 -1.64 -12.84 1.00
N CYS A 54 -2.12 -11.60 0.90
CA CYS A 54 -1.35 -10.53 0.26
C CYS A 54 -1.32 -9.20 1.01
N ILE A 55 -2.47 -8.65 1.43
CA ILE A 55 -2.50 -7.25 1.88
C ILE A 55 -2.13 -7.16 3.37
N HIS A 56 -0.83 -7.25 3.65
CA HIS A 56 -0.25 -7.00 4.98
C HIS A 56 0.07 -5.51 5.22
N TRP A 57 0.25 -4.74 4.14
CA TRP A 57 0.25 -3.27 4.15
C TRP A 57 -0.30 -2.72 2.83
N LEU A 58 -0.78 -1.48 2.84
CA LEU A 58 -1.27 -0.78 1.65
C LEU A 58 -0.56 0.56 1.50
N THR A 59 0.14 0.74 0.39
CA THR A 59 0.81 2.01 0.08
C THR A 59 -0.18 3.03 -0.51
N GLY A 60 0.04 4.30 -0.18
CA GLY A 60 -0.79 5.40 -0.70
C GLY A 60 -2.20 5.47 -0.13
N SER A 61 -2.47 4.92 1.05
CA SER A 61 -3.82 4.99 1.66
C SER A 61 -4.20 6.41 2.15
N ARG A 62 -3.22 7.31 2.28
CA ARG A 62 -3.42 8.72 2.68
C ARG A 62 -4.13 9.53 1.59
N GLU A 63 -5.24 10.18 1.94
CA GLU A 63 -6.18 10.85 1.03
C GLU A 63 -5.60 11.94 0.15
N ASP A 64 -4.70 12.74 0.72
CA ASP A 64 -4.10 13.89 0.08
C ASP A 64 -3.01 13.51 -0.96
N THR A 65 -2.69 12.22 -1.08
CA THR A 65 -1.68 11.73 -2.02
C THR A 65 -2.29 11.38 -3.38
N PRO A 66 -1.52 11.46 -4.48
CA PRO A 66 -2.01 11.04 -5.80
C PRO A 66 -2.56 9.61 -5.80
N LEU A 67 -1.85 8.65 -5.19
CA LEU A 67 -2.32 7.27 -5.13
C LEU A 67 -3.56 7.10 -4.23
N GLY A 68 -3.67 7.86 -3.13
CA GLY A 68 -4.86 7.85 -2.28
C GLY A 68 -6.12 8.38 -2.98
N LYS A 69 -5.96 9.31 -3.92
CA LYS A 69 -7.04 9.75 -4.80
C LYS A 69 -7.45 8.67 -5.77
N VAL A 70 -6.49 7.97 -6.39
CA VAL A 70 -6.78 6.83 -7.27
C VAL A 70 -7.56 5.75 -6.52
N TRP A 71 -7.15 5.38 -5.30
CA TRP A 71 -7.86 4.38 -4.50
C TRP A 71 -9.33 4.73 -4.26
N ARG A 72 -9.66 6.01 -4.06
CA ARG A 72 -11.05 6.48 -3.90
C ARG A 72 -11.78 6.60 -5.23
N GLU A 73 -11.10 7.03 -6.28
CA GLU A 73 -11.69 7.10 -7.64
C GLU A 73 -12.14 5.72 -8.13
N ILE A 74 -11.40 4.67 -7.77
CA ILE A 74 -11.77 3.29 -8.09
C ILE A 74 -12.64 2.60 -7.03
N HIS A 75 -13.10 3.34 -6.01
CA HIS A 75 -13.94 2.85 -4.91
C HIS A 75 -13.32 1.72 -4.06
N ALA A 76 -11.99 1.59 -4.06
CA ALA A 76 -11.30 0.58 -3.25
C ALA A 76 -11.12 1.02 -1.78
N LEU A 77 -11.05 2.33 -1.52
CA LEU A 77 -10.94 2.93 -0.19
C LEU A 77 -12.05 3.97 0.01
N ASP A 78 -13.30 3.57 -0.19
CA ASP A 78 -14.45 4.42 0.14
C ASP A 78 -14.50 4.73 1.65
N PRO A 79 -15.19 5.80 2.08
CA PRO A 79 -15.16 6.26 3.48
C PRO A 79 -15.65 5.23 4.51
N ASP A 80 -16.42 4.23 4.09
CA ASP A 80 -16.93 3.13 4.91
C ASP A 80 -15.95 1.94 5.03
N ILE A 81 -14.84 1.97 4.29
CA ILE A 81 -13.78 0.96 4.38
C ILE A 81 -12.83 1.32 5.53
N PRO A 82 -12.82 0.56 6.64
CA PRO A 82 -11.96 0.86 7.77
C PRO A 82 -10.49 0.60 7.42
N LEU A 83 -9.65 1.62 7.64
CA LEU A 83 -8.20 1.50 7.53
C LEU A 83 -7.57 1.36 8.91
N TYR A 84 -6.94 0.22 9.16
CA TYR A 84 -6.15 0.02 10.36
C TYR A 84 -4.73 0.56 10.15
N GLN A 85 -4.31 1.49 11.01
CA GLN A 85 -2.96 2.06 11.02
C GLN A 85 -2.22 1.49 12.24
N PRO A 86 -1.39 0.45 12.07
CA PRO A 86 -0.69 -0.16 13.18
C PRO A 86 0.29 0.82 13.81
N GLU A 87 0.48 0.70 15.12
CA GLU A 87 1.43 1.49 15.90
C GLU A 87 2.88 1.22 15.49
N SER A 88 3.17 0.02 15.00
CA SER A 88 4.48 -0.41 14.52
C SER A 88 4.36 -1.13 13.20
N PHE A 89 5.30 -0.86 12.31
CA PHE A 89 5.47 -1.55 11.04
C PHE A 89 5.95 -2.98 11.23
N ALA A 90 6.88 -3.19 12.17
CA ALA A 90 7.38 -4.50 12.55
C ALA A 90 7.78 -4.50 14.02
N VAL A 91 7.69 -5.67 14.65
CA VAL A 91 8.17 -5.92 16.01
C VAL A 91 9.02 -7.17 15.96
N VAL A 92 10.24 -7.10 16.50
CA VAL A 92 11.18 -8.22 16.58
C VAL A 92 11.48 -8.47 18.05
N GLU A 93 11.32 -9.72 18.48
CA GLU A 93 11.63 -10.13 19.85
C GLU A 93 12.79 -11.12 19.87
N HIS A 94 13.79 -10.86 20.69
CA HIS A 94 14.95 -11.72 20.85
C HIS A 94 15.47 -11.65 22.29
N GLU A 95 15.62 -12.81 22.94
CA GLU A 95 16.18 -12.93 24.30
C GLU A 95 15.53 -11.98 25.34
N GLY A 96 14.22 -11.75 25.24
CA GLY A 96 13.49 -10.87 26.15
C GLY A 96 13.61 -9.38 25.84
N VAL A 97 14.30 -9.01 24.76
CA VAL A 97 14.33 -7.65 24.20
C VAL A 97 13.35 -7.56 23.04
N THR A 98 12.50 -6.53 23.07
CA THR A 98 11.56 -6.22 21.99
C THR A 98 12.02 -4.96 21.27
N VAL A 99 12.22 -5.06 19.96
CA VAL A 99 12.54 -3.95 19.06
C VAL A 99 11.33 -3.66 18.20
N SER A 100 10.71 -2.49 18.41
CA SER A 100 9.54 -2.04 17.64
C SER A 100 9.92 -0.94 16.64
N LEU A 101 9.65 -1.18 15.37
CA LEU A 101 9.72 -0.17 14.31
C LEU A 101 8.44 0.65 14.31
N TYR A 102 8.35 1.60 15.24
CA TYR A 102 7.17 2.44 15.41
C TYR A 102 6.87 3.30 14.17
N SER A 103 5.59 3.45 13.85
CA SER A 103 5.11 4.38 12.82
C SER A 103 5.37 5.85 13.20
N ASP A 104 5.48 6.15 14.50
CA ASP A 104 5.97 7.43 15.01
C ASP A 104 7.51 7.43 15.04
N LEU A 105 8.11 8.21 14.15
CA LEU A 105 9.57 8.29 13.99
C LEU A 105 10.30 8.83 15.23
N THR A 106 9.68 9.73 15.99
CA THR A 106 10.27 10.30 17.21
C THR A 106 10.31 9.23 18.31
N ARG A 107 9.21 8.48 18.45
CA ARG A 107 9.12 7.36 19.38
C ARG A 107 10.07 6.24 18.97
N MET A 108 10.14 5.89 17.69
CA MET A 108 11.07 4.89 17.16
C MET A 108 12.51 5.26 17.50
N ARG A 109 12.94 6.49 17.20
CA ARG A 109 14.30 6.97 17.49
C ARG A 109 14.64 6.83 18.97
N ARG A 110 13.75 7.30 19.86
CA ARG A 110 13.95 7.19 21.31
C ARG A 110 14.07 5.74 21.76
N HIS A 111 13.14 4.88 21.33
CA HIS A 111 13.11 3.47 21.68
C HIS A 111 14.38 2.73 21.24
N LEU A 112 14.85 2.97 20.02
CA LEU A 112 16.08 2.34 19.51
C LEU A 112 17.33 2.80 20.29
N ILE A 113 17.42 4.08 20.65
CA ILE A 113 18.53 4.62 21.47
C ILE A 113 18.48 4.08 22.91
N GLU A 114 17.29 3.84 23.47
CA GLU A 114 17.14 3.22 24.79
C GLU A 114 17.64 1.77 24.79
N ILE A 115 17.43 1.03 23.70
CA ILE A 115 17.89 -0.35 23.55
C ILE A 115 19.40 -0.43 23.30
N SER A 116 19.93 0.40 22.40
CA SER A 116 21.37 0.44 22.05
C SER A 116 21.90 1.89 22.09
N PRO A 117 22.28 2.39 23.29
CA PRO A 117 22.83 3.73 23.43
C PRO A 117 24.15 3.95 22.68
N GLU A 118 24.93 2.90 22.47
CA GLU A 118 26.19 2.90 21.72
C GLU A 118 25.99 3.17 20.22
N ASP A 119 24.87 2.73 19.65
CA ASP A 119 24.53 2.89 18.23
C ASP A 119 23.85 4.24 17.92
N ARG A 120 23.81 5.16 18.88
CA ARG A 120 23.08 6.44 18.77
C ARG A 120 23.37 7.21 17.48
N VAL A 121 24.63 7.21 17.03
CA VAL A 121 25.02 7.92 15.80
C VAL A 121 24.31 7.31 14.59
N GLU A 122 24.37 5.99 14.42
CA GLU A 122 23.76 5.31 13.28
C GLU A 122 22.23 5.27 13.36
N ILE A 123 21.66 5.14 14.56
CA ILE A 123 20.21 5.25 14.76
C ILE A 123 19.71 6.63 14.33
N ASN A 124 20.46 7.69 14.66
CA ASN A 124 20.10 9.03 14.22
C ASN A 124 20.17 9.17 12.70
N HIS A 125 21.24 8.70 12.06
CA HIS A 125 21.34 8.69 10.60
C HIS A 125 20.19 7.93 9.93
N PHE A 126 19.84 6.76 10.46
CA PHE A 126 18.74 5.95 9.96
C PHE A 126 17.40 6.69 10.06
N CYS A 127 17.09 7.25 11.23
CA CYS A 127 15.85 8.00 11.41
C CYS A 127 15.83 9.30 10.59
N ASP A 128 16.96 9.98 10.40
CA ASP A 128 17.06 11.17 9.54
C ASP A 128 16.84 10.81 8.06
N ALA A 129 17.35 9.66 7.60
CA ALA A 129 17.11 9.16 6.25
C ALA A 129 15.63 8.82 6.02
N ILE A 130 14.96 8.22 7.01
CA ILE A 130 13.50 7.98 6.94
C ILE A 130 12.75 9.31 6.86
N ALA A 131 13.12 10.32 7.67
CA ALA A 131 12.49 11.63 7.63
C ALA A 131 12.64 12.31 6.26
N ALA A 132 13.83 12.23 5.65
CA ALA A 132 14.09 12.76 4.31
C ALA A 132 13.24 12.05 3.23
N MET A 133 12.83 10.80 3.49
CA MET A 133 12.01 9.96 2.63
C MET A 133 10.54 9.89 3.09
N ALA A 134 10.06 10.84 3.90
CA ALA A 134 8.69 10.82 4.42
C ALA A 134 7.64 11.38 3.42
N GLU A 135 8.08 12.11 2.39
CA GLU A 135 7.22 12.67 1.34
C GLU A 135 7.44 12.16 -0.09
N PRO A 136 7.75 10.86 -0.34
CA PRO A 136 7.85 10.36 -1.70
C PRO A 136 6.45 10.35 -2.28
N ARG A 137 6.20 11.24 -3.23
CA ARG A 137 5.03 11.12 -4.10
C ARG A 137 5.27 9.88 -4.95
N ILE A 138 4.50 8.81 -4.70
CA ILE A 138 4.52 7.66 -5.59
C ILE A 138 4.11 8.18 -6.97
N PRO A 139 5.01 8.15 -7.95
CA PRO A 139 4.72 8.73 -9.25
C PRO A 139 3.68 7.85 -9.95
N LEU A 140 2.59 8.47 -10.38
CA LEU A 140 1.47 7.77 -11.04
C LEU A 140 1.67 7.62 -12.55
N ARG A 141 2.63 8.36 -13.12
CA ARG A 141 2.94 8.29 -14.55
C ARG A 141 3.78 7.06 -14.84
N ALA A 142 3.75 6.56 -16.06
CA ALA A 142 4.71 5.54 -16.48
C ALA A 142 6.13 6.12 -16.41
N PRO A 143 7.18 5.32 -16.12
CA PRO A 143 8.56 5.82 -15.94
C PRO A 143 9.09 6.64 -17.12
N ASP A 144 8.66 6.31 -18.34
CA ASP A 144 8.94 7.02 -19.59
C ASP A 144 8.19 8.36 -19.75
N LEU A 145 7.19 8.59 -18.90
CA LEU A 145 6.39 9.82 -18.80
C LEU A 145 6.69 10.61 -17.51
N MET A 146 7.63 10.16 -16.68
CA MET A 146 8.08 10.86 -15.49
C MET A 146 9.20 11.84 -15.83
N ASN A 147 9.10 13.07 -15.33
CA ASN A 147 10.25 13.97 -15.28
C ASN A 147 11.09 13.61 -14.03
N PRO A 148 12.41 13.38 -14.13
CA PRO A 148 13.26 13.12 -12.96
C PRO A 148 13.28 14.27 -11.91
N PHE A 149 12.66 15.40 -12.22
CA PHE A 149 12.52 16.57 -11.35
C PHE A 149 11.06 16.93 -11.00
N GLU A 150 10.07 16.08 -11.32
CA GLU A 150 8.68 16.20 -10.83
C GLU A 150 8.48 15.53 -9.45
#